data_AF-A0A7Y3MEB3-F1
#
_entry.id   AF-A0A7Y3MEB3-F1
#
_cell.length_a   1.000
_cell.length_b   1.000
_cell.length_c   1.000
_cell.angle_alpha   90.00
_cell.angle_beta   90.00
_cell.angle_gamma   90.00
#
_symmetry.space_group_name_H-M   'P 1'
#
loop_
_entity.id
_entity.type
_entity.pdbx_description
1 polymer ?
#
loop_
_entity_poly.entity_id
_entity_poly.type
_entity_poly.pdbx_seq_one_letter_code
_entity_poly.pdbx_strand_id
1 'polypeptide(L)'
;MSQWNPFPHDADDYEFEGASLKKAWKRLHAGDCIPYPSSSWVESVLDGLDEDALGSCGADSSGLSTQLQCAWRAFHAGRFGDAVKNADEAGVLGSDCACKAIGIYATYLAADESEQQALYREAISRGEQAIKLLPNNPGSHYFHAFNLGRLGQSISIGEALRKGMAGKIKTSLDACLEREPDHAEAHTALGMY
;
A
#
# COMPACT_ATOMS: atom_id res chain seq x y z
N MET A 1 13.73 15.01 3.77
CA MET A 1 12.51 14.24 4.03
C MET A 1 11.37 15.23 4.07
N SER A 2 10.33 15.05 3.26
CA SER A 2 9.12 15.86 3.37
C SER A 2 8.63 15.81 4.82
N GLN A 3 8.24 16.96 5.36
CA GLN A 3 7.65 17.03 6.68
C GLN A 3 6.23 16.46 6.56
N TRP A 4 5.97 15.29 7.15
CA TRP A 4 4.65 14.69 7.16
C TRP A 4 3.70 15.56 7.99
N ASN A 5 2.69 16.15 7.35
CA ASN A 5 1.64 16.88 8.05
C ASN A 5 0.84 15.94 8.96
N PRO A 6 0.50 16.36 10.19
CA PRO A 6 -0.26 15.53 11.11
C PRO A 6 -1.70 15.34 10.59
N PHE A 7 -2.27 14.18 10.86
CA PHE A 7 -3.71 13.96 10.66
C PHE A 7 -4.49 14.90 11.62
N PRO A 8 -5.44 15.71 11.12
CA PRO A 8 -6.00 16.82 11.90
C PRO A 8 -7.17 16.39 12.82
N HIS A 9 -7.53 15.11 12.84
CA HIS A 9 -8.65 14.59 13.61
C HIS A 9 -8.18 13.63 14.69
N ASP A 10 -9.00 13.47 15.73
CA ASP A 10 -8.80 12.49 16.78
C ASP A 10 -8.80 11.07 16.20
N ALA A 11 -7.79 10.28 16.58
CA ALA A 11 -7.54 8.93 16.09
C ALA A 11 -7.36 7.92 17.25
N ASP A 12 -7.69 8.28 18.49
CA ASP A 12 -7.49 7.43 19.67
C ASP A 12 -8.17 6.05 19.53
N ASP A 13 -9.35 6.01 18.89
CA ASP A 13 -10.09 4.77 18.60
C ASP A 13 -9.39 3.83 17.59
N TYR A 14 -8.31 4.29 16.95
CA TYR A 14 -7.58 3.59 15.89
C TYR A 14 -6.14 3.19 16.26
N GLU A 15 -5.75 3.32 17.54
CA GLU A 15 -4.40 2.93 18.00
C GLU A 15 -4.12 1.43 17.91
N PHE A 16 -5.16 0.61 18.06
CA PHE A 16 -5.13 -0.85 17.90
C PHE A 16 -3.94 -1.58 18.59
N GLU A 17 -3.68 -1.26 19.85
CA GLU A 17 -2.60 -1.91 20.62
C GLU A 17 -2.77 -3.43 20.77
N GLY A 18 -1.63 -4.15 20.71
CA GLY A 18 -1.56 -5.59 20.95
C GLY A 18 -2.54 -6.40 20.09
N ALA A 19 -3.36 -7.21 20.75
CA ALA A 19 -4.31 -8.12 20.08
C ALA A 19 -5.52 -7.40 19.45
N SER A 20 -5.74 -6.11 19.73
CA SER A 20 -6.89 -5.37 19.20
C SER A 20 -6.80 -5.15 17.69
N LEU A 21 -5.60 -4.96 17.13
CA LEU A 21 -5.37 -4.92 15.68
C LEU A 21 -5.90 -6.17 14.99
N LYS A 22 -5.50 -7.36 15.46
CA LYS A 22 -5.93 -8.64 14.89
C LYS A 22 -7.45 -8.81 14.95
N LYS A 23 -8.09 -8.38 16.05
CA LYS A 23 -9.55 -8.43 16.20
C LYS A 23 -10.28 -7.52 15.22
N ALA A 24 -9.72 -6.35 14.93
CA ALA A 24 -10.29 -5.38 14.00
C ALA A 24 -9.98 -5.68 12.52
N TRP A 25 -8.96 -6.50 12.25
CA TRP A 25 -8.35 -6.67 10.93
C TRP A 25 -9.33 -6.92 9.79
N LYS A 26 -10.23 -7.91 9.94
CA LYS A 26 -11.20 -8.26 8.90
C LYS A 26 -12.09 -7.08 8.52
N ARG A 27 -12.41 -6.20 9.46
CA ARG A 27 -13.20 -4.99 9.20
C ARG A 27 -12.36 -3.90 8.52
N LEU A 28 -11.12 -3.72 8.96
CA LEU A 28 -10.19 -2.72 8.43
C LEU A 28 -9.79 -3.01 6.97
N HIS A 29 -9.72 -4.29 6.61
CA HIS A 29 -9.27 -4.79 5.30
C HIS A 29 -10.38 -5.53 4.55
N ALA A 30 -11.65 -5.19 4.81
CA ALA A 30 -12.78 -5.79 4.11
C ALA A 30 -12.83 -5.42 2.61
N GLY A 31 -12.23 -4.28 2.24
CA GLY A 31 -12.26 -3.76 0.87
C GLY A 31 -11.06 -4.16 0.01
N ASP A 32 -9.89 -4.33 0.64
CA ASP A 32 -8.61 -4.63 0.00
C ASP A 32 -8.11 -6.05 0.26
N CYS A 33 -8.79 -6.82 1.12
CA CYS A 33 -8.48 -8.21 1.44
C CYS A 33 -7.04 -8.45 1.92
N ILE A 34 -6.35 -7.43 2.46
CA ILE A 34 -4.96 -7.60 2.91
C ILE A 34 -4.94 -8.63 4.05
N PRO A 35 -4.08 -9.66 3.96
CA PRO A 35 -3.97 -10.68 5.00
C PRO A 35 -3.31 -10.13 6.27
N TYR A 36 -3.72 -10.65 7.43
CA TYR A 36 -3.10 -10.24 8.69
C TYR A 36 -1.65 -10.74 8.77
N PRO A 37 -0.66 -9.86 9.02
CA PRO A 37 0.75 -10.23 9.08
C PRO A 37 1.09 -10.93 10.41
N SER A 38 0.60 -12.16 10.56
CA SER A 38 1.05 -13.07 11.62
C SER A 38 2.38 -13.70 11.26
N SER A 39 3.15 -14.19 12.24
CA SER A 39 4.45 -14.82 11.97
C SER A 39 4.32 -16.03 11.03
N SER A 40 3.27 -16.84 11.18
CA SER A 40 2.99 -17.96 10.26
C SER A 40 2.63 -17.51 8.84
N TRP A 41 1.95 -16.36 8.71
CA TRP A 41 1.68 -15.79 7.39
C TRP A 41 2.98 -15.30 6.76
N VAL A 42 3.82 -14.59 7.53
CA VAL A 42 5.12 -14.12 7.05
C VAL A 42 6.00 -15.30 6.62
N GLU A 43 6.09 -16.36 7.41
CA GLU A 43 6.80 -17.60 7.05
C GLU A 43 6.32 -18.14 5.70
N SER A 44 5.01 -18.29 5.53
CA SER A 44 4.44 -18.77 4.27
C SER A 44 4.74 -17.86 3.08
N VAL A 45 4.84 -16.54 3.30
CA VAL A 45 5.23 -15.60 2.23
C VAL A 45 6.70 -15.80 1.89
N LEU A 46 7.58 -15.77 2.90
CA LEU A 46 9.03 -15.90 2.73
C LEU A 46 9.41 -17.23 2.04
N ASP A 47 8.75 -18.33 2.39
CA ASP A 47 8.99 -19.64 1.75
C ASP A 47 8.72 -19.63 0.23
N GLY A 48 7.88 -18.71 -0.24
CA GLY A 48 7.51 -18.55 -1.65
C GLY A 48 8.24 -17.43 -2.38
N LEU A 49 9.12 -16.68 -1.71
CA LEU A 49 9.84 -15.56 -2.32
C LEU A 49 11.09 -16.01 -3.07
N ASP A 50 11.40 -15.31 -4.16
CA ASP A 50 12.70 -15.44 -4.82
C ASP A 50 13.83 -14.80 -3.99
N GLU A 51 15.08 -15.13 -4.32
CA GLU A 51 16.26 -14.66 -3.57
C GLU A 51 16.38 -13.12 -3.57
N ASP A 52 15.98 -12.45 -4.65
CA ASP A 52 16.02 -10.99 -4.76
C ASP A 52 15.02 -10.33 -3.80
N ALA A 53 13.80 -10.85 -3.72
CA ALA A 53 12.76 -10.39 -2.81
C ALA A 53 13.12 -10.70 -1.35
N LEU A 54 13.67 -11.89 -1.08
CA LEU A 54 14.19 -12.27 0.24
C LEU A 54 15.32 -11.34 0.69
N GLY A 55 16.27 -11.03 -0.21
CA GLY A 55 17.40 -10.14 0.06
C GLY A 55 16.98 -8.71 0.42
N SER A 56 15.74 -8.32 0.13
CA SER A 56 15.18 -7.03 0.56
C SER A 56 14.67 -7.02 2.01
N CYS A 57 14.54 -8.18 2.65
CA CYS A 57 13.99 -8.33 4.00
C CYS A 57 15.13 -8.48 5.03
N GLY A 58 15.11 -7.66 6.08
CA GLY A 58 16.21 -7.58 7.06
C GLY A 58 16.03 -8.38 8.36
N ALA A 59 14.87 -8.98 8.60
CA ALA A 59 14.51 -9.63 9.87
C ALA A 59 13.94 -11.05 9.69
N ASP A 60 13.93 -11.83 10.77
CA ASP A 60 13.23 -13.12 10.80
C ASP A 60 11.70 -12.94 10.71
N SER A 61 10.97 -14.04 10.57
CA SER A 61 9.51 -14.01 10.39
C SER A 61 8.78 -13.29 11.52
N SER A 62 9.26 -13.42 12.76
CA SER A 62 8.65 -12.79 13.94
C SER A 62 8.92 -11.28 13.97
N GLY A 63 10.14 -10.87 13.63
CA GLY A 63 10.54 -9.48 13.49
C GLY A 63 9.74 -8.79 12.40
N LEU A 64 9.68 -9.39 11.21
CA LEU A 64 8.90 -8.88 10.08
C LEU A 64 7.39 -8.80 10.40
N SER A 65 6.83 -9.83 11.03
CA SER A 65 5.44 -9.83 11.49
C SER A 65 5.15 -8.65 12.43
N THR A 66 6.03 -8.44 13.42
CA THR A 66 5.91 -7.31 14.35
C THR A 66 5.99 -5.97 13.61
N GLN A 67 6.94 -5.85 12.70
CA GLN A 67 7.21 -4.64 11.95
C GLN A 67 6.04 -4.25 11.04
N LEU A 68 5.50 -5.21 10.30
CA LEU A 68 4.32 -5.01 9.45
C LEU A 68 3.10 -4.60 10.28
N GLN A 69 2.89 -5.21 11.44
CA GLN A 69 1.81 -4.80 12.34
C GLN A 69 2.01 -3.37 12.86
N CYS A 70 3.25 -2.95 13.15
CA CYS A 70 3.55 -1.57 13.51
C CYS A 70 3.23 -0.59 12.38
N ALA A 71 3.58 -0.93 11.14
CA ALA A 71 3.25 -0.13 9.96
C ALA A 71 1.73 0.06 9.82
N TRP A 72 0.97 -1.03 9.92
CA TRP A 72 -0.50 -0.97 9.81
C TRP A 72 -1.16 -0.24 10.97
N ARG A 73 -0.68 -0.39 12.22
CA ARG A 73 -1.18 0.42 13.35
C ARG A 73 -0.97 1.92 13.09
N ALA A 74 0.24 2.29 12.67
CA ALA A 74 0.55 3.68 12.35
C ALA A 74 -0.33 4.21 11.21
N PHE A 75 -0.57 3.40 10.17
CA PHE A 75 -1.47 3.76 9.08
C PHE A 75 -2.90 4.02 9.59
N HIS A 76 -3.47 3.09 10.37
CA HIS A 76 -4.83 3.23 10.88
C HIS A 76 -5.00 4.41 11.83
N ALA A 77 -3.97 4.74 12.61
CA ALA A 77 -3.96 5.89 13.51
C ALA A 77 -3.60 7.22 12.79
N GLY A 78 -3.53 7.25 11.45
CA GLY A 78 -3.23 8.46 10.67
C GLY A 78 -1.78 8.94 10.76
N ARG A 79 -0.87 8.16 11.35
CA ARG A 79 0.57 8.43 11.43
C ARG A 79 1.27 7.94 10.17
N PHE A 80 0.98 8.57 9.03
CA PHE A 80 1.44 8.10 7.72
C PHE A 80 2.97 8.05 7.57
N GLY A 81 3.70 9.02 8.13
CA GLY A 81 5.16 8.99 8.12
C GLY A 81 5.75 7.81 8.88
N ASP A 82 5.19 7.49 10.06
CA ASP A 82 5.58 6.31 10.82
C ASP A 82 5.16 5.03 10.09
N ALA A 83 4.01 5.01 9.43
CA ALA A 83 3.57 3.87 8.63
C ALA A 83 4.57 3.54 7.51
N VAL A 84 5.01 4.56 6.75
CA VAL A 84 6.02 4.39 5.69
C VAL A 84 7.36 3.96 6.28
N LYS A 85 7.82 4.60 7.36
CA LYS A 85 9.08 4.21 8.01
C LYS A 85 9.04 2.75 8.46
N ASN A 86 7.99 2.34 9.16
CA ASN A 86 7.87 0.97 9.65
C ASN A 86 7.75 -0.03 8.50
N ALA A 87 7.02 0.34 7.43
CA ALA A 87 6.91 -0.47 6.23
C ALA A 87 8.26 -0.65 5.51
N ASP A 88 9.06 0.41 5.39
CA ASP A 88 10.38 0.37 4.76
C ASP A 88 11.35 -0.55 5.52
N GLU A 89 11.27 -0.58 6.85
CA GLU A 89 12.02 -1.52 7.69
C GLU A 89 11.61 -3.00 7.48
N ALA A 90 10.40 -3.25 6.97
CA ALA A 90 9.94 -4.60 6.58
C ALA A 90 10.29 -4.98 5.13
N GLY A 91 11.00 -4.12 4.40
CA GLY A 91 11.39 -4.35 3.01
C GLY A 91 10.18 -4.47 2.08
N VAL A 92 10.28 -5.35 1.07
CA VAL A 92 9.24 -5.45 0.04
C VAL A 92 7.88 -5.89 0.60
N LEU A 93 7.82 -6.64 1.71
CA LEU A 93 6.55 -7.02 2.35
C LEU A 93 5.79 -5.82 2.92
N GLY A 94 6.46 -4.72 3.23
CA GLY A 94 5.83 -3.48 3.71
C GLY A 94 5.25 -2.61 2.59
N SER A 95 5.53 -2.93 1.32
CA SER A 95 5.23 -2.07 0.18
C SER A 95 3.75 -1.69 0.05
N ASP A 96 2.82 -2.60 0.37
CA ASP A 96 1.38 -2.33 0.35
C ASP A 96 1.00 -1.22 1.35
N CYS A 97 1.45 -1.34 2.60
CA CYS A 97 1.20 -0.34 3.63
C CYS A 97 1.84 1.00 3.27
N ALA A 98 3.07 0.99 2.74
CA ALA A 98 3.75 2.21 2.31
C ALA A 98 3.02 2.91 1.16
N CYS A 99 2.65 2.17 0.11
CA CYS A 99 1.96 2.74 -1.06
C CYS A 99 0.56 3.26 -0.70
N LYS A 100 -0.15 2.56 0.19
CA LYS A 100 -1.44 3.01 0.72
C LYS A 100 -1.28 4.28 1.56
N ALA A 101 -0.33 4.30 2.49
CA ALA A 101 -0.05 5.44 3.36
C ALA A 101 0.33 6.69 2.56
N ILE A 102 1.26 6.55 1.60
CA ILE A 102 1.69 7.66 0.74
C ILE A 102 0.52 8.21 -0.08
N GLY A 103 -0.26 7.35 -0.75
CA GLY A 103 -1.34 7.82 -1.60
C GLY A 103 -2.50 8.46 -0.83
N ILE A 104 -2.84 7.96 0.37
CA ILE A 104 -3.83 8.58 1.25
C ILE A 104 -3.32 9.91 1.81
N TYR A 105 -2.08 9.97 2.29
CA TYR A 105 -1.46 11.22 2.73
C TYR A 105 -1.42 12.26 1.61
N ALA A 106 -0.96 11.88 0.41
CA ALA A 106 -0.90 12.76 -0.75
C ALA A 106 -2.30 13.31 -1.11
N THR A 107 -3.33 12.49 -0.96
CA THR A 107 -4.72 12.88 -1.25
C THR A 107 -5.25 13.95 -0.30
N TYR A 108 -5.02 13.79 1.01
CA TYR A 108 -5.74 14.56 2.02
C TYR A 108 -4.87 15.56 2.79
N LEU A 109 -3.56 15.38 2.81
CA LEU A 109 -2.65 16.07 3.73
C LEU A 109 -1.43 16.72 3.08
N ALA A 110 -1.12 16.42 1.81
CA ALA A 110 -0.07 17.15 1.09
C ALA A 110 -0.40 18.66 1.03
N ALA A 111 0.63 19.50 1.17
CA ALA A 111 0.47 20.94 1.29
C ALA A 111 0.04 21.60 -0.04
N ASP A 112 0.50 21.05 -1.16
CA ASP A 112 0.17 21.53 -2.49
C ASP A 112 0.16 20.40 -3.54
N GLU A 113 -0.32 20.75 -4.74
CA GLU A 113 -0.44 19.81 -5.85
C GLU A 113 0.91 19.24 -6.32
N SER A 114 1.99 20.02 -6.22
CA SER A 114 3.33 19.58 -6.62
C SER A 114 3.85 18.49 -5.69
N GLU A 115 3.70 18.68 -4.38
CA GLU A 115 3.99 17.65 -3.38
C GLU A 115 3.10 16.42 -3.59
N GLN A 116 1.79 16.60 -3.73
CA GLN A 116 0.84 15.51 -3.97
C GLN A 116 1.26 14.65 -5.18
N GLN A 117 1.54 15.28 -6.32
CA GLN A 117 1.94 14.54 -7.52
C GLN A 117 3.31 13.86 -7.36
N ALA A 118 4.25 14.46 -6.62
CA ALA A 118 5.54 13.85 -6.34
C ALA A 118 5.39 12.57 -5.51
N LEU A 119 4.52 12.61 -4.49
CA LEU A 119 4.20 11.46 -3.65
C LEU A 119 3.49 10.34 -4.43
N TYR A 120 2.53 10.66 -5.31
CA TYR A 120 1.93 9.62 -6.15
C TYR A 120 2.98 8.97 -7.07
N ARG A 121 3.91 9.75 -7.64
CA ARG A 121 5.00 9.19 -8.46
C ARG A 121 5.93 8.29 -7.64
N GLU A 122 6.24 8.66 -6.40
CA GLU A 122 6.99 7.81 -5.48
C GLU A 122 6.25 6.48 -5.21
N ALA A 123 4.96 6.55 -4.86
CA ALA A 123 4.16 5.37 -4.59
C ALA A 123 3.98 4.48 -5.83
N ILE A 124 3.85 5.06 -7.04
CA ILE A 124 3.85 4.31 -8.30
C ILE A 124 5.17 3.55 -8.48
N SER A 125 6.31 4.22 -8.28
CA SER A 125 7.64 3.59 -8.39
C SER A 125 7.82 2.45 -7.39
N ARG A 126 7.34 2.64 -6.14
CA ARG A 126 7.33 1.60 -5.10
C ARG A 126 6.44 0.42 -5.52
N GLY A 127 5.26 0.69 -6.06
CA GLY A 127 4.34 -0.33 -6.59
C GLY A 127 4.93 -1.11 -7.76
N GLU A 128 5.60 -0.46 -8.72
CA GLU A 128 6.29 -1.14 -9.83
C GLU A 128 7.39 -2.08 -9.31
N GLN A 129 8.17 -1.66 -8.31
CA GLN A 129 9.17 -2.53 -7.67
C GLN A 129 8.52 -3.69 -6.90
N ALA A 130 7.43 -3.42 -6.18
CA ALA A 130 6.68 -4.44 -5.45
C ALA A 130 6.06 -5.47 -6.39
N ILE A 131 5.54 -5.07 -7.55
CA ILE A 131 5.02 -6.00 -8.58
C ILE A 131 6.15 -6.88 -9.12
N LYS A 132 7.35 -6.34 -9.32
CA LYS A 132 8.50 -7.12 -9.80
C LYS A 132 8.90 -8.21 -8.81
N LEU A 133 8.97 -7.88 -7.53
CA LEU A 133 9.47 -8.76 -6.46
C LEU A 133 8.36 -9.65 -5.85
N LEU A 134 7.10 -9.20 -5.91
CA LEU A 134 5.92 -9.89 -5.40
C LEU A 134 4.84 -9.99 -6.49
N PRO A 135 5.11 -10.63 -7.64
CA PRO A 135 4.19 -10.62 -8.78
C PRO A 135 2.84 -11.28 -8.47
N ASN A 136 2.77 -12.12 -7.42
CA ASN A 136 1.56 -12.80 -6.99
C ASN A 136 0.83 -12.09 -5.84
N ASN A 137 1.33 -10.96 -5.34
CA ASN A 137 0.67 -10.19 -4.29
C ASN A 137 -0.44 -9.30 -4.88
N PRO A 138 -1.73 -9.50 -4.54
CA PRO A 138 -2.83 -8.66 -5.05
C PRO A 138 -2.67 -7.18 -4.66
N GLY A 139 -2.18 -6.92 -3.44
CA GLY A 139 -1.97 -5.57 -2.92
C GLY A 139 -0.99 -4.74 -3.76
N SER A 140 0.13 -5.34 -4.18
CA SER A 140 1.13 -4.67 -5.02
C SER A 140 0.51 -4.12 -6.30
N HIS A 141 -0.37 -4.90 -6.93
CA HIS A 141 -1.09 -4.50 -8.14
C HIS A 141 -2.15 -3.46 -7.84
N TYR A 142 -2.96 -3.65 -6.80
CA TYR A 142 -4.01 -2.71 -6.44
C TYR A 142 -3.44 -1.32 -6.09
N PHE A 143 -2.43 -1.25 -5.23
CA PHE A 143 -1.88 0.05 -4.80
C PHE A 143 -1.09 0.75 -5.90
N HIS A 144 -0.53 0.02 -6.87
CA HIS A 144 -0.01 0.61 -8.10
C HIS A 144 -1.13 1.25 -8.93
N ALA A 145 -2.24 0.54 -9.16
CA ALA A 145 -3.41 1.08 -9.87
C ALA A 145 -4.03 2.29 -9.15
N PHE A 146 -4.17 2.20 -7.83
CA PHE A 146 -4.67 3.28 -6.97
C PHE A 146 -3.85 4.56 -7.18
N ASN A 147 -2.53 4.49 -7.00
CA ASN A 147 -1.68 5.68 -7.12
C ASN A 147 -1.59 6.21 -8.56
N LEU A 148 -1.65 5.34 -9.58
CA LEU A 148 -1.82 5.76 -10.98
C LEU A 148 -3.13 6.52 -11.18
N GLY A 149 -4.25 6.00 -10.68
CA GLY A 149 -5.55 6.65 -10.79
C GLY A 149 -5.57 8.02 -10.12
N ARG A 150 -5.00 8.12 -8.91
CA ARG A 150 -4.90 9.39 -8.17
C ARG A 150 -4.03 10.41 -8.90
N LEU A 151 -2.89 10.01 -9.47
CA LEU A 151 -2.07 10.88 -10.30
C LEU A 151 -2.81 11.30 -11.59
N GLY A 152 -3.57 10.39 -12.20
CA GLY A 152 -4.33 10.66 -13.42
C GLY A 152 -5.39 11.74 -13.21
N GLN A 153 -5.96 11.82 -12.01
CA GLN A 153 -6.94 12.85 -11.61
C GLN A 153 -6.29 14.23 -11.37
N SER A 154 -4.98 14.31 -11.14
CA SER A 154 -4.27 15.56 -10.86
C SER A 154 -3.41 16.07 -12.03
N ILE A 155 -3.44 15.41 -13.19
CA ILE A 155 -2.71 15.86 -14.39
C ILE A 155 -3.65 16.09 -15.57
N SER A 156 -3.14 16.74 -16.62
CA SER A 156 -3.92 16.94 -17.84
C SER A 156 -4.22 15.62 -18.57
N ILE A 157 -5.36 15.56 -19.26
CA ILE A 157 -5.76 14.41 -20.10
C ILE A 157 -4.66 14.08 -21.12
N GLY A 158 -4.08 15.09 -21.76
CA GLY A 158 -3.00 14.91 -22.75
C GLY A 158 -1.76 14.25 -22.15
N GLU A 159 -1.39 14.61 -20.91
CA GLU A 159 -0.29 13.97 -20.21
C GLU A 159 -0.61 12.52 -19.82
N ALA A 160 -1.81 12.27 -19.29
CA ALA A 160 -2.27 10.93 -18.94
C ALA A 160 -2.26 9.97 -20.13
N LEU A 161 -2.72 10.44 -21.30
CA LEU A 161 -2.69 9.69 -22.56
C LEU A 161 -1.26 9.40 -23.02
N ARG A 162 -0.37 10.41 -23.01
CA ARG A 162 1.04 10.23 -23.40
C ARG A 162 1.76 9.22 -22.51
N LYS A 163 1.39 9.13 -21.23
CA LYS A 163 1.95 8.17 -20.27
C LYS A 163 1.28 6.80 -20.32
N GLY A 164 0.23 6.62 -21.13
CA GLY A 164 -0.50 5.36 -21.25
C GLY A 164 -1.18 4.91 -19.95
N MET A 165 -1.57 5.86 -19.09
CA MET A 165 -2.00 5.56 -17.71
C MET A 165 -3.23 4.67 -17.67
N ALA A 166 -4.19 4.88 -18.57
CA ALA A 166 -5.41 4.09 -18.60
C ALA A 166 -5.12 2.59 -18.78
N GLY A 167 -4.28 2.24 -19.75
CA GLY A 167 -3.85 0.86 -19.97
C GLY A 167 -3.14 0.26 -18.75
N LYS A 168 -2.23 1.02 -18.13
CA LYS A 168 -1.51 0.57 -16.92
C LYS A 168 -2.45 0.32 -15.74
N ILE A 169 -3.41 1.21 -15.50
CA ILE A 169 -4.43 1.06 -14.45
C ILE A 169 -5.21 -0.23 -14.68
N LYS A 170 -5.72 -0.43 -15.91
CA LYS A 170 -6.48 -1.64 -16.24
C LYS A 170 -5.65 -2.91 -16.03
N THR A 171 -4.41 -2.95 -16.55
CA THR A 171 -3.52 -4.11 -16.37
C THR A 171 -3.32 -4.45 -14.89
N SER A 172 -3.09 -3.45 -14.04
CA SER A 172 -2.91 -3.68 -12.62
C SER A 172 -4.19 -4.10 -11.90
N LEU A 173 -5.35 -3.53 -12.25
CA LEU A 173 -6.63 -3.96 -11.67
C LEU A 173 -7.02 -5.38 -12.10
N ASP A 174 -6.83 -5.73 -13.37
CA ASP A 174 -7.06 -7.09 -13.87
C ASP A 174 -6.15 -8.08 -13.11
N ALA A 175 -4.85 -7.79 -12.99
CA ALA A 175 -3.91 -8.64 -12.28
C ALA A 175 -4.26 -8.80 -10.79
N CYS A 176 -4.75 -7.74 -10.14
CA CYS A 176 -5.24 -7.80 -8.77
C CYS A 176 -6.44 -8.76 -8.66
N LEU A 177 -7.46 -8.59 -9.50
CA LEU A 177 -8.70 -9.36 -9.43
C LEU A 177 -8.55 -10.81 -9.90
N GLU A 178 -7.57 -11.12 -10.75
CA GLU A 178 -7.19 -12.50 -11.06
C GLU A 178 -6.67 -13.25 -9.83
N ARG A 179 -6.05 -12.54 -8.88
CA ARG A 179 -5.44 -13.12 -7.67
C ARG A 179 -6.37 -13.05 -6.47
N GLU A 180 -7.17 -11.98 -6.36
CA GLU A 180 -8.13 -11.75 -5.29
C GLU A 180 -9.49 -11.28 -5.87
N PRO A 181 -10.33 -12.22 -6.33
CA PRO A 181 -11.61 -11.89 -6.97
C PRO A 181 -12.60 -11.17 -6.05
N ASP A 182 -12.46 -11.29 -4.72
CA ASP A 182 -13.32 -10.64 -3.74
C ASP A 182 -12.85 -9.22 -3.36
N HIS A 183 -11.82 -8.68 -4.03
CA HIS A 183 -11.29 -7.34 -3.77
C HIS A 183 -12.27 -6.23 -4.19
N ALA A 184 -13.15 -5.81 -3.27
CA ALA A 184 -14.21 -4.84 -3.52
C ALA A 184 -13.71 -3.48 -4.01
N GLU A 185 -12.57 -3.00 -3.50
CA GLU A 185 -12.01 -1.71 -3.92
C GLU A 185 -11.47 -1.76 -5.37
N ALA A 186 -10.95 -2.90 -5.84
CA ALA A 186 -10.49 -3.08 -7.21
C ALA A 186 -11.67 -3.13 -8.19
N HIS A 187 -12.77 -3.83 -7.84
CA HIS A 187 -14.02 -3.79 -8.59
C HIS A 187 -14.59 -2.37 -8.70
N THR A 188 -14.57 -1.62 -7.59
CA THR A 188 -15.01 -0.23 -7.57
C THR A 188 -14.14 0.64 -8.49
N ALA A 189 -12.82 0.46 -8.46
CA ALA A 189 -11.89 1.17 -9.33
C ALA A 189 -12.11 0.85 -10.81
N LEU A 190 -12.40 -0.41 -11.17
CA LEU A 190 -12.75 -0.79 -12.55
C LEU A 190 -14.08 -0.18 -13.02
N GLY A 191 -15.06 -0.04 -12.13
CA GLY A 191 -16.34 0.58 -12.47
C GLY A 191 -16.24 2.09 -12.74
N MET A 192 -15.19 2.75 -12.22
CA MET A 192 -14.90 4.16 -12.46
C MET A 192 -13.97 4.41 -13.66
N TYR A 193 -13.30 3.35 -14.14
CA TYR A 193 -12.42 3.39 -15.31
C TYR A 193 -13.23 3.51 -16.61
#